data_AF-A0A839WN49-F1
#
_entry.id   AF-A0A839WN49-F1
#
_cell.length_a   1.000
_cell.length_b   1.000
_cell.length_c   1.000
_cell.angle_alpha   90.00
_cell.angle_beta   90.00
_cell.angle_gamma   90.00
#
_symmetry.space_group_name_H-M   'P 1'
#
loop_
_entity.id
_entity.type
_entity.pdbx_description
1 polymer ?
#
loop_
_entity_poly.entity_id
_entity_poly.type
_entity_poly.pdbx_seq_one_letter_code
_entity_poly.pdbx_strand_id
1 'polypeptide(L)' 'MAWVSVKQRLPEPFVKVWVMTDSGRKATGYIKGNGEWFIFYREVAAGKPEVIRWEEP' A
#
# COMPACT_ATOMS: atom_id res chain seq x y z
N MET A 1 -13.85 3.65 -0.95
CA MET A 1 -13.57 5.09 -1.22
C MET A 1 -13.06 5.89 0.01
N ALA A 2 -12.37 5.27 0.97
CA ALA A 2 -11.80 5.98 2.12
C ALA A 2 -10.35 5.56 2.32
N TRP A 3 -9.50 6.50 2.72
CA TRP A 3 -8.11 6.21 3.07
C TRP A 3 -8.02 5.66 4.49
N VAL A 4 -7.60 4.42 4.61
CA VAL A 4 -7.39 3.72 5.88
C VAL A 4 -5.91 3.74 6.23
N SER A 5 -5.58 4.14 7.45
CA SER A 5 -4.20 4.10 7.95
C SER A 5 -3.74 2.66 8.16
N VAL A 6 -2.51 2.33 7.75
CA VAL A 6 -1.92 1.00 8.02
C VAL A 6 -1.80 0.71 9.51
N LYS A 7 -1.75 1.75 10.36
CA LYS A 7 -1.76 1.62 11.83
C LYS A 7 -3.13 1.24 12.40
N GLN A 8 -4.20 1.49 11.64
CA GLN A 8 -5.56 1.13 12.04
C GLN A 8 -5.87 -0.30 11.64
N ARG A 9 -5.66 -0.64 10.37
CA ARG A 9 -5.78 -2.01 9.84
C ARG A 9 -5.11 -2.12 8.48
N LEU A 10 -4.83 -3.36 8.09
CA LEU A 10 -4.31 -3.74 6.78
C LEU A 10 -5.46 -4.25 5.91
N PRO A 11 -5.36 -4.16 4.56
CA PRO A 11 -6.30 -4.82 3.68
C PRO A 11 -6.18 -6.35 3.81
N GLU A 12 -7.15 -7.08 3.25
CA GLU A 12 -7.01 -8.52 3.08
C GLU A 12 -5.76 -8.84 2.23
N PRO A 13 -4.99 -9.89 2.58
CA PRO A 13 -3.83 -10.30 1.80
C PRO A 13 -4.17 -10.55 0.34
N PHE A 14 -3.26 -10.17 -0.55
CA PHE A 14 -3.34 -10.34 -2.00
C PHE A 14 -4.50 -9.58 -2.68
N VAL A 15 -5.22 -8.72 -1.97
CA VAL A 15 -6.18 -7.78 -2.56
C VAL A 15 -5.46 -6.53 -3.07
N LYS A 16 -5.63 -6.23 -4.35
CA LYS A 16 -5.07 -5.04 -4.98
C LYS A 16 -5.84 -3.80 -4.53
N VAL A 17 -5.12 -2.86 -3.93
CA VAL A 17 -5.65 -1.57 -3.44
C VAL A 17 -4.80 -0.41 -3.94
N TRP A 18 -5.35 0.79 -3.90
CA TRP A 18 -4.55 2.01 -3.98
C TRP A 18 -3.81 2.22 -2.66
N VAL A 19 -2.54 2.61 -2.73
CA VAL A 19 -1.69 2.91 -1.57
C VAL A 19 -1.15 4.33 -1.67
N MET A 20 -1.03 4.97 -0.51
CA MET A 20 -0.30 6.21 -0.32
C MET A 20 0.98 5.91 0.44
N THR A 21 2.09 6.41 -0.08
CA THR A 21 3.40 6.29 0.56
C THR A 21 3.75 7.51 1.40
N ASP A 22 4.70 7.35 2.31
CA ASP A 22 5.35 8.43 3.08
C ASP A 22 5.94 9.53 2.18
N SER A 23 6.44 9.16 0.99
CA SER A 23 6.92 10.08 -0.05
C SER A 23 5.81 10.87 -0.77
N GLY A 24 4.54 10.69 -0.39
CA GLY A 24 3.39 11.34 -1.02
C GLY A 24 2.99 10.75 -2.37
N ARG A 25 3.67 9.70 -2.83
CA ARG A 25 3.32 9.01 -4.09
C ARG A 25 2.16 8.05 -3.87
N LYS A 26 1.22 8.06 -4.81
CA LYS A 26 0.15 7.06 -4.92
C LYS A 26 0.55 5.98 -5.91
N ALA A 27 0.31 4.72 -5.56
CA ALA A 27 0.53 3.57 -6.43
C ALA A 27 -0.53 2.51 -6.17
N THR A 28 -0.56 1.45 -6.98
CA THR A 28 -1.30 0.24 -6.62
C THR A 28 -0.36 -0.78 -5.98
N GLY A 29 -0.89 -1.54 -5.04
CA GLY A 29 -0.16 -2.57 -4.33
C GLY A 29 -1.10 -3.55 -3.64
N TYR A 30 -0.51 -4.56 -3.02
CA TYR A 30 -1.21 -5.48 -2.13
C TYR A 30 -0.30 -5.84 -0.97
N ILE A 31 -0.88 -6.31 0.13
CA ILE A 31 -0.12 -6.89 1.23
C ILE A 31 0.01 -8.40 1.03
N LYS A 32 1.23 -8.93 1.18
CA LYS A 32 1.48 -10.37 1.15
C LYS A 32 0.98 -11.04 2.44
N GLY A 33 0.86 -12.36 2.44
CA GLY A 33 0.49 -13.13 3.64
C GLY A 33 1.44 -12.97 4.85
N ASN A 34 2.67 -12.50 4.63
CA ASN A 34 3.64 -12.20 5.68
C ASN A 34 3.59 -10.75 6.20
N GLY A 35 2.65 -9.93 5.73
CA GLY A 35 2.51 -8.52 6.12
C GLY A 35 3.37 -7.53 5.33
N GLU A 36 4.21 -7.99 4.40
CA GLU A 36 5.00 -7.09 3.56
C GLU A 36 4.16 -6.53 2.40
N TRP A 37 4.42 -5.27 2.04
CA TRP A 37 3.81 -4.66 0.87
C TRP A 37 4.52 -5.04 -0.42
N PHE A 38 3.74 -5.35 -1.45
CA PHE A 38 4.18 -5.37 -2.83
C PHE A 38 3.59 -4.17 -3.58
N ILE A 39 4.46 -3.33 -4.15
CA ILE A 39 4.07 -2.16 -4.94
C ILE A 39 4.31 -2.46 -6.41
N PHE A 40 3.29 -2.28 -7.26
CA PHE A 40 3.39 -2.60 -8.69
C PHE A 40 4.30 -1.65 -9.47
N TYR A 41 4.31 -0.37 -9.11
CA TYR A 41 5.05 0.63 -9.86
C TYR A 41 6.54 0.62 -9.48
N ARG A 42 7.41 0.17 -10.39
CA ARG A 42 8.84 -0.08 -10.12
C ARG A 42 9.59 1.15 -9.60
N GLU A 43 9.32 2.34 -10.13
CA GLU A 43 10.01 3.56 -9.68
C GLU A 43 9.59 3.99 -8.28
N VAL A 44 8.35 3.70 -7.87
CA VAL A 44 7.90 3.90 -6.49
C VAL A 44 8.56 2.85 -5.61
N ALA A 45 8.51 1.56 -6.00
CA ALA A 45 9.12 0.48 -5.23
C ALA A 45 10.65 0.61 -5.06
N ALA A 46 11.35 1.13 -6.08
CA ALA A 46 12.80 1.34 -6.05
C ALA A 46 13.24 2.31 -4.95
N GLY A 47 12.38 3.27 -4.59
CA GLY A 47 12.59 4.17 -3.46
C GLY A 47 12.41 3.53 -2.09
N LYS A 48 12.03 2.24 -2.03
CA LYS A 48 11.65 1.51 -0.80
C LYS A 48 10.75 2.33 0.15
N PRO A 49 9.66 2.92 -0.36
CA PRO A 49 8.82 3.79 0.44
C PRO A 49 8.03 2.98 1.47
N GLU A 50 7.66 3.64 2.56
CA GLU A 50 6.74 3.07 3.54
C GLU A 50 5.30 3.35 3.08
N VAL A 51 4.45 2.32 3.07
CA VAL A 51 3.02 2.49 2.82
C VAL A 51 2.36 2.98 4.11
N ILE A 52 1.76 4.18 4.07
CA ILE A 52 1.14 4.80 5.24
C ILE A 52 -0.39 4.68 5.25
N ARG A 53 -1.01 4.59 4.06
CA ARG A 53 -2.46 4.43 3.92
C ARG A 53 -2.79 3.59 2.70
N TRP A 54 -3.97 2.98 2.71
CA TRP A 54 -4.55 2.30 1.57
C TRP A 54 -6.01 2.71 1.38
N GLU A 55 -6.52 2.62 0.16
CA GLU A 55 -7.91 2.93 -0.15
C GLU A 55 -8.76 1.66 -0.08
N GLU A 56 -9.79 1.69 0.77
CA GLU A 56 -10.78 0.63 0.81
C GLU A 56 -11.55 0.59 -0.52
N PRO A 57 -11.72 -0.60 -1.15
CA PRO A 57 -12.48 -0.77 -2.38
C PRO A 57 -13.87 -0.13 -2.36
#